data_AF-A0A529NAY9-F1
#
_entry.id   AF-A0A529NAY9-F1
#
_cell.length_a   1.000
_cell.length_b   1.000
_cell.length_c   1.000
_cell.angle_alpha   90.00
_cell.angle_beta   90.00
_cell.angle_gamma   90.00
#
_symmetry.space_group_name_H-M   'P 1'
#
loop_
_entity.id
_entity.type
_entity.pdbx_description
1 polymer ?
#
loop_
_entity_poly.entity_id
_entity_poly.type
_entity_poly.pdbx_seq_one_letter_code
_entity_poly.pdbx_strand_id
1 'polypeptide(L)' 'MIDCDELGHIHVKGIAYPFATYRVIDLKANLVAAHRAVRTELPHLRLEAEPELMSADERDQAATALRDVLDQLCHKPR' A
#
# COMPACT_ATOMS: atom_id res chain seq x y z
N MET A 1 -2.49 -18.27 -5.49
CA MET A 1 -1.52 -17.59 -6.38
C MET A 1 -0.82 -16.50 -5.57
N ILE A 2 0.51 -16.53 -5.50
CA ILE A 2 1.33 -15.50 -4.84
C ILE A 2 1.49 -14.34 -5.83
N ASP A 3 1.41 -13.12 -5.33
CA ASP A 3 1.69 -11.91 -6.09
C ASP A 3 3.08 -11.38 -5.78
N CYS A 4 3.80 -10.98 -6.81
CA CYS A 4 5.20 -10.60 -6.74
C CYS A 4 5.47 -9.39 -7.65
N ASP A 5 6.32 -8.47 -7.17
CA ASP A 5 6.88 -7.40 -7.99
C ASP A 5 8.27 -7.79 -8.48
N GLU A 6 8.56 -7.53 -9.76
CA GLU A 6 9.92 -7.65 -10.28
C GLU A 6 10.76 -6.46 -9.81
N LEU A 7 11.89 -6.74 -9.17
CA LEU A 7 12.83 -5.73 -8.68
C LEU A 7 13.98 -5.45 -9.65
N GLY A 8 14.16 -6.32 -10.65
CA GLY A 8 15.21 -6.22 -11.66
C GLY A 8 16.06 -7.49 -11.75
N HIS A 9 17.23 -7.37 -12.36
CA HIS A 9 18.02 -8.49 -12.83
C HIS A 9 19.41 -8.54 -12.19
N ILE A 10 19.81 -9.70 -11.67
CA ILE A 10 21.16 -9.92 -11.11
C ILE A 10 21.99 -10.76 -12.07
N HIS A 11 23.22 -10.31 -12.33
CA HIS A 11 24.21 -11.06 -13.08
C HIS A 11 25.15 -11.80 -12.12
N VAL A 12 25.27 -13.12 -12.32
CA VAL A 12 26.17 -13.97 -11.54
C VAL A 12 27.29 -14.45 -12.47
N LYS A 13 28.54 -14.25 -12.05
CA LYS A 13 29.71 -14.70 -12.81
C LYS A 13 29.65 -16.22 -13.02
N GLY A 14 29.74 -16.65 -14.27
CA GLY A 14 29.66 -18.07 -14.64
C GLY A 14 28.26 -18.54 -15.07
N ILE A 15 27.24 -17.68 -15.02
CA ILE A 15 25.92 -17.94 -15.59
C ILE A 15 25.74 -17.08 -16.85
N ALA A 16 25.26 -17.71 -17.92
CA ALA A 16 25.13 -17.07 -19.24
C ALA A 16 24.08 -15.96 -19.30
N TYR A 17 23.05 -16.00 -18.46
CA TYR A 17 21.93 -15.05 -18.48
C TYR A 17 21.61 -14.52 -17.08
N PRO A 18 21.19 -13.26 -16.96
CA PRO A 18 20.77 -12.69 -15.69
C PRO A 18 19.50 -13.34 -15.16
N PHE A 19 19.38 -13.39 -13.83
CA PHE A 19 18.18 -13.85 -13.16
C PHE A 19 17.31 -12.66 -12.76
N ALA A 20 16.03 -12.73 -13.07
CA ALA A 20 15.05 -11.80 -12.54
C ALA A 20 14.86 -12.04 -11.03
N THR A 21 14.77 -10.96 -10.29
CA THR A 21 14.53 -10.95 -8.84
C THR A 21 13.14 -10.43 -8.57
N TYR A 22 12.47 -11.08 -7.64
CA TYR A 22 11.09 -10.76 -7.29
C TYR A 22 10.98 -10.55 -5.78
N ARG A 23 10.20 -9.54 -5.40
CA ARG A 23 9.73 -9.37 -4.03
C ARG A 23 8.33 -9.92 -3.93
N VAL A 24 8.13 -10.85 -2.99
CA VAL A 24 6.79 -11.32 -2.64
C VAL A 24 6.02 -10.18 -2.00
N ILE A 25 4.85 -9.88 -2.55
CA ILE A 25 3.96 -8.83 -2.05
C ILE A 25 2.97 -9.45 -1.06
N ASP A 26 2.13 -10.37 -1.53
CA ASP A 26 1.21 -11.14 -0.69
C ASP A 26 0.59 -12.30 -1.50
N LEU A 27 -0.37 -13.02 -0.94
CA LEU A 27 -1.27 -13.89 -1.68
C LEU A 27 -2.32 -13.06 -2.40
N LYS A 28 -2.62 -13.38 -3.67
CA LYS A 28 -3.68 -12.69 -4.43
C LYS A 28 -5.05 -12.73 -3.74
N ALA A 29 -5.34 -13.78 -2.96
CA ALA A 29 -6.55 -13.85 -2.16
C ALA A 29 -6.61 -12.73 -1.09
N ASN A 30 -5.47 -12.41 -0.48
CA ASN A 30 -5.34 -11.32 0.47
C ASN A 30 -5.42 -9.96 -0.23
N LEU A 31 -4.95 -9.84 -1.47
CA LEU A 31 -5.07 -8.61 -2.25
C LEU A 31 -6.51 -8.30 -2.67
N VAL A 32 -7.31 -9.33 -2.99
CA VAL A 32 -8.74 -9.16 -3.26
C VAL A 32 -9.50 -8.79 -1.98
N ALA A 33 -9.12 -9.34 -0.82
CA ALA A 33 -9.63 -8.89 0.47
C ALA A 33 -9.16 -7.45 0.80
N ALA A 34 -7.91 -7.11 0.47
CA ALA A 34 -7.33 -5.79 0.65
C ALA A 34 -7.86 -4.75 -0.34
N HIS A 35 -8.54 -5.13 -1.44
CA HIS A 35 -9.31 -4.16 -2.24
C HIS A 35 -10.45 -3.49 -1.44
N ARG A 36 -10.71 -3.96 -0.21
CA ARG A 36 -11.63 -3.35 0.74
C ARG A 36 -10.94 -2.58 1.87
N ALA A 37 -9.62 -2.72 2.01
CA ALA A 37 -8.84 -2.06 3.04
C ALA A 37 -7.85 -1.07 2.40
N VAL A 38 -7.94 0.21 2.76
CA VAL A 38 -7.00 1.23 2.28
C VAL A 38 -5.75 1.11 3.12
N ARG A 39 -4.62 0.71 2.52
CA ARG A 39 -3.30 0.70 3.18
C ARG A 39 -2.29 1.52 2.40
N THR A 40 -1.65 2.48 3.05
CA THR A 40 -0.58 3.29 2.49
C THR A 40 0.51 3.49 3.54
N GLU A 41 1.75 3.16 3.17
CA GLU A 41 2.93 3.34 4.02
C GLU A 41 3.98 4.19 3.28
N LEU A 42 4.23 5.39 3.81
CA LEU A 42 5.31 6.29 3.43
C LEU A 42 6.22 6.53 4.66
N PRO A 43 7.43 7.09 4.51
CA PRO A 43 8.37 7.24 5.63
C PRO A 43 7.81 7.92 6.89
N HIS A 44 6.86 8.84 6.73
CA HIS A 44 6.25 9.60 7.82
C HIS A 44 4.71 9.63 7.75
N LEU A 45 4.09 8.78 6.94
CA LEU A 45 2.64 8.66 6.84
C LEU A 45 2.26 7.18 6.80
N ARG A 46 1.41 6.76 7.72
CA ARG A 46 0.77 5.44 7.71
C ARG A 46 -0.73 5.65 7.70
N LEU A 47 -1.40 5.07 6.71
CA LEU A 47 -2.85 5.07 6.58
C LEU A 47 -3.31 3.63 6.48
N GLU A 48 -4.23 3.26 7.36
CA GLU A 48 -4.90 1.97 7.37
C GLU A 48 -6.38 2.21 7.67
N ALA A 49 -7.25 1.70 6.80
CA ALA A 49 -8.70 1.79 6.99
C ALA A 49 -9.39 0.56 6.43
N GLU A 50 -10.40 0.08 7.13
CA GLU A 50 -11.24 -1.06 6.73
C GLU A 50 -12.70 -0.63 6.53
N PRO A 51 -13.03 0.11 5.44
CA PRO A 51 -14.38 0.62 5.19
C PRO A 51 -15.52 -0.38 5.36
N GLU A 52 -15.30 -1.65 5.04
CA GLU A 52 -16.31 -2.72 5.15
C GLU A 52 -16.66 -3.10 6.60
N LEU A 53 -15.79 -2.79 7.55
CA LEU A 53 -16.05 -2.99 8.98
C LEU A 53 -16.68 -1.76 9.64
N MET A 54 -16.66 -0.61 8.97
CA MET A 54 -17.19 0.64 9.48
C MET A 54 -18.70 0.74 9.25
N SER A 55 -19.42 1.15 10.28
CA SER A 55 -20.77 1.70 10.18
C SER A 55 -20.79 3.00 9.36
N ALA A 56 -21.98 3.47 8.97
CA ALA A 56 -22.12 4.72 8.22
C ALA A 56 -21.52 5.92 8.98
N ASP A 57 -21.78 6.02 10.28
CA ASP A 57 -21.24 7.09 11.13
C ASP A 57 -19.72 7.01 11.24
N GLU A 58 -19.15 5.81 11.40
CA GLU A 58 -17.70 5.63 11.44
C GLU A 58 -17.05 6.00 10.10
N ARG A 59 -17.71 5.73 8.97
CA ARG A 59 -17.24 6.16 7.65
C ARG A 59 -17.23 7.68 7.52
N ASP A 60 -18.27 8.36 8.00
CA ASP A 60 -18.35 9.83 7.95
C ASP A 60 -17.31 10.49 8.85
N GLN A 61 -17.07 9.94 10.05
CA GLN A 61 -16.01 10.38 10.94
C GLN A 61 -14.63 10.17 10.33
N ALA A 62 -14.37 9.00 9.75
CA ALA A 62 -13.11 8.70 9.07
C ALA A 62 -12.87 9.63 7.87
N ALA A 63 -13.90 9.90 7.06
CA ALA A 63 -13.81 10.82 5.93
C ALA A 63 -13.53 12.26 6.35
N THR A 64 -14.08 12.69 7.49
CA THR A 64 -13.81 14.02 8.07
C THR A 64 -12.37 14.12 8.55
N ALA A 65 -11.89 13.14 9.33
CA ALA A 65 -10.50 13.10 9.81
C ALA A 65 -9.48 13.10 8.66
N LEU A 66 -9.76 12.37 7.58
CA LEU A 66 -8.90 12.35 6.39
C LEU A 66 -8.84 13.71 5.67
N ARG A 67 -9.95 14.45 5.62
CA ARG A 67 -9.98 15.81 5.06
C ARG A 67 -9.15 16.77 5.90
N ASP A 68 -9.27 16.72 7.22
CA ASP A 68 -8.49 17.57 8.12
C ASP A 68 -6.98 17.32 7.98
N VAL A 69 -6.58 16.06 7.87
CA VAL A 69 -5.18 15.69 7.62
C VAL A 69 -4.72 16.21 6.25
N LEU A 70 -5.55 16.06 5.21
CA LEU A 70 -5.24 16.58 3.88
C LEU A 70 -5.04 18.11 3.91
N ASP A 71 -5.90 18.84 4.61
CA ASP A 71 -5.79 20.30 4.73
C ASP A 71 -4.49 20.73 5.41
N GLN A 72 -4.04 19.99 6.43
CA GLN A 72 -2.74 20.22 7.09
C GLN A 72 -1.56 19.92 6.16
N LEU A 73 -1.62 18.85 5.36
CA LEU A 73 -0.57 18.51 4.41
C LEU A 73 -0.48 19.53 3.25
N CYS A 74 -1.61 20.09 2.84
CA CYS A 74 -1.69 21.11 1.81
C CYS A 74 -1.24 22.50 2.31
N HIS A 75 -1.42 22.79 3.60
CA HIS A 75 -0.90 24.01 4.21
C HIS A 75 0.62 23.87 4.45
N LYS A 76 1.41 24.29 3.45
CA LYS A 76 2.85 24.49 3.64
C LYS A 76 3.07 25.45 4.82
N PRO A 77 3.84 25.08 5.86
CA PRO A 77 4.37 26.06 6.79
C PRO A 77 5.24 27.03 5.98
N ARG A 78 4.98 28.33 6.13
CA ARG A 78 5.81 29.40 5.55
C ARG A 78 7.21 29.41 6.13
#